data_AF-A0A7S3F4R3-F1
#
_entry.id   AF-A0A7S3F4R3-F1
#
_cell.length_a   1.000
_cell.length_b   1.000
_cell.length_c   1.000
_cell.angle_alpha   90.00
_cell.angle_beta   90.00
_cell.angle_gamma   90.00
#
_symmetry.space_group_name_H-M   'P 1'
#
loop_
_entity.id
_entity.type
_entity.pdbx_description
1 polymer ?
#
loop_
_entity_poly.entity_id
_entity_poly.type
_entity_poly.pdbx_seq_one_letter_code
_entity_poly.pdbx_strand_id
1 'polypeptide(L)'
;MAMALTNSLFGDGCAAAVLICPTPQKPIQSSDARPKPALYGFESMLVPDTLGSLCYEWLEDYNKYSFTISPQVPYLMGLKIPIMVSRLLDKHRLKKEDISHWVVHSGGKKVLDCVMYSLGLSKHAIRHSLSSLKSMGNMSSGSFLWAYDSLLKEECVSPGEFGMFITMGPGAGIECALWRA
;
A
#
# COMPACT_ATOMS: atom_id res chain seq x y z
N MET A 1 -8.85 -24.36 7.98
CA MET A 1 -8.85 -23.60 6.70
C MET A 1 -8.01 -22.32 6.77
N ALA A 2 -8.09 -21.49 7.82
CA ALA A 2 -7.35 -20.22 7.92
C ALA A 2 -5.82 -20.35 7.77
N MET A 3 -5.18 -21.34 8.43
CA MET A 3 -3.72 -21.53 8.33
C MET A 3 -3.20 -21.87 6.92
N ALA A 4 -4.00 -22.56 6.10
CA ALA A 4 -3.57 -22.92 4.75
C ALA A 4 -3.47 -21.69 3.83
N LEU A 5 -4.38 -20.71 4.01
CA LEU A 5 -4.33 -19.45 3.28
C LEU A 5 -3.07 -18.67 3.65
N THR A 6 -2.80 -18.48 4.95
CA THR A 6 -1.61 -17.79 5.46
C THR A 6 -0.33 -18.44 4.90
N ASN A 7 -0.20 -19.76 4.98
CA ASN A 7 1.01 -20.46 4.52
C ASN A 7 1.19 -20.46 2.99
N SER A 8 0.13 -20.20 2.22
CA SER A 8 0.20 -20.09 0.75
C SER A 8 0.41 -18.65 0.25
N LEU A 9 0.26 -17.67 1.14
CA LEU A 9 0.20 -16.25 0.79
C LEU A 9 1.48 -15.49 1.13
N PHE A 10 2.07 -15.77 2.29
CA PHE A 10 3.21 -15.01 2.79
C PHE A 10 4.54 -15.48 2.20
N GLY A 11 5.42 -14.52 1.93
CA GLY A 11 6.81 -14.73 1.55
C GLY A 11 7.72 -13.82 2.35
N ASP A 12 9.01 -14.14 2.38
CA ASP A 12 10.01 -13.34 3.11
C ASP A 12 10.66 -12.30 2.19
N GLY A 13 10.88 -11.10 2.71
CA GLY A 13 11.58 -10.05 1.99
C GLY A 13 11.81 -8.80 2.84
N CYS A 14 12.70 -7.93 2.36
CA CYS A 14 13.01 -6.67 3.01
C CYS A 14 12.99 -5.53 2.00
N ALA A 15 12.65 -4.34 2.48
CA ALA A 15 12.71 -3.10 1.72
C ALA A 15 13.08 -1.96 2.67
N ALA A 16 13.74 -0.94 2.13
CA ALA A 16 14.13 0.25 2.87
C ALA A 16 13.89 1.49 2.01
N ALA A 17 13.51 2.58 2.68
CA ALA A 17 13.39 3.90 2.08
C ALA A 17 14.10 4.92 2.97
N VAL A 18 14.72 5.92 2.33
CA VAL A 18 15.35 7.05 3.02
C VAL A 18 14.47 8.27 2.83
N LEU A 19 13.97 8.83 3.93
CA LEU A 19 13.21 10.07 3.93
C LEU A 19 14.15 11.22 4.30
N ILE A 20 14.13 12.27 3.47
CA ILE A 20 14.92 13.48 3.68
C ILE A 20 13.94 14.62 3.93
N CYS A 21 14.07 15.27 5.09
CA CYS A 21 13.37 16.52 5.36
C CYS A 21 14.31 17.68 5.01
N PRO A 22 14.14 18.34 3.85
CA PRO A 22 14.96 19.50 3.50
C PRO A 22 14.72 20.62 4.53
N THR A 23 15.80 21.29 4.90
CA THR A 23 15.72 22.53 5.70
C THR A 23 16.30 23.67 4.88
N PRO A 24 15.96 24.94 5.17
CA PRO A 24 16.58 26.08 4.49
C PRO A 24 18.12 26.04 4.52
N GLN A 25 18.71 25.48 5.58
CA GLN A 25 20.16 25.34 5.77
C GLN A 25 20.76 24.11 5.09
N LYS A 26 19.94 23.09 4.77
CA LYS A 26 20.34 21.87 4.06
C LYS A 26 19.31 21.55 2.99
N PRO A 27 19.31 22.29 1.86
CA PRO A 27 18.47 21.95 0.72
C PRO A 27 18.91 20.60 0.14
N ILE A 28 17.98 19.89 -0.50
CA ILE A 28 18.32 18.68 -1.26
C ILE A 28 19.13 19.12 -2.48
N GLN A 29 20.44 18.92 -2.43
CA GLN A 29 21.30 19.04 -3.59
C GLN A 29 21.29 17.70 -4.32
N SER A 30 20.95 17.66 -5.61
CA SER A 30 21.10 16.42 -6.37
C SER A 30 21.50 16.64 -7.81
N SER A 31 22.59 15.98 -8.18
CA SER A 31 23.02 15.75 -9.56
C SER A 31 22.39 14.50 -10.18
N ASP A 32 21.63 13.72 -9.41
CA ASP A 32 21.04 12.47 -9.85
C ASP A 32 19.76 12.74 -10.65
N ALA A 33 19.65 12.15 -11.85
CA ALA A 33 18.52 12.37 -12.77
C ALA A 33 17.23 11.63 -12.35
N ARG A 34 17.30 10.78 -11.32
CA ARG A 34 16.15 10.00 -10.85
C ARG A 34 15.15 10.90 -10.12
N PRO A 35 13.83 10.72 -10.36
CA PRO A 35 12.79 11.45 -9.62
C PRO A 35 13.01 11.33 -8.11
N LYS A 36 12.77 12.43 -7.40
CA LYS A 36 12.85 12.47 -5.93
C LYS A 36 11.46 12.70 -5.37
N PRO A 37 10.65 11.64 -5.32
CA PRO A 37 9.25 11.76 -4.97
C PRO A 37 9.11 12.29 -3.55
N ALA A 38 8.38 13.38 -3.42
CA ALA A 38 8.06 14.01 -2.16
C ALA A 38 6.74 13.44 -1.63
N LEU A 39 6.71 13.12 -0.33
CA LEU A 39 5.45 12.85 0.35
C LEU A 39 4.67 14.15 0.48
N TYR A 40 3.47 14.17 -0.08
CA TYR A 40 2.61 15.35 -0.18
C TYR A 40 1.56 15.38 0.93
N GLY A 41 1.10 14.21 1.37
CA GLY A 41 0.18 14.05 2.48
C GLY A 41 -0.13 12.58 2.77
N PHE A 42 -0.77 12.32 3.90
CA PHE A 42 -1.23 10.98 4.28
C PHE A 42 -2.56 11.05 5.05
N GLU A 43 -3.28 9.93 5.05
CA GLU A 43 -4.52 9.73 5.81
C GLU A 43 -4.53 8.32 6.39
N SER A 44 -4.93 8.20 7.65
CA SER A 44 -4.97 6.93 8.40
C SER A 44 -6.38 6.69 8.94
N MET A 45 -6.87 5.45 8.87
CA MET A 45 -8.17 5.06 9.40
C MET A 45 -8.12 3.68 10.01
N LEU A 46 -8.63 3.57 11.23
CA LEU A 46 -9.00 2.30 11.82
C LEU A 46 -10.45 1.98 11.44
N VAL A 47 -10.74 0.72 11.15
CA VAL A 47 -12.09 0.21 10.89
C VAL A 47 -12.51 -0.65 12.08
N PRO A 48 -13.22 -0.07 13.09
CA PRO A 48 -13.50 -0.75 14.36
C PRO A 48 -14.22 -2.08 14.18
N ASP A 49 -15.17 -2.13 13.24
CA ASP A 49 -16.00 -3.31 12.97
C ASP A 49 -15.19 -4.53 12.48
N THR A 50 -13.91 -4.34 12.13
CA THR A 50 -13.02 -5.39 11.62
C THR A 50 -11.78 -5.62 12.48
N LEU A 51 -11.72 -5.08 13.70
CA LEU A 51 -10.53 -5.22 14.58
C LEU A 51 -10.10 -6.68 14.78
N GLY A 52 -11.04 -7.60 15.03
CA GLY A 52 -10.76 -9.03 15.18
C GLY A 52 -10.62 -9.80 13.87
N SER A 53 -10.73 -9.14 12.72
CA SER A 53 -10.71 -9.78 11.41
C SER A 53 -9.30 -9.88 10.81
N LEU A 54 -8.34 -9.11 11.33
CA LEU A 54 -6.95 -9.10 10.89
C LEU A 54 -6.05 -8.91 12.12
N CYS A 55 -5.59 -10.00 12.71
CA CYS A 55 -4.88 -9.98 13.98
C CYS A 55 -3.73 -10.98 14.03
N TYR A 56 -2.73 -10.65 14.86
CA TYR A 56 -1.74 -11.59 15.33
C TYR A 56 -2.13 -12.03 16.73
N GLU A 57 -2.20 -13.34 16.93
CA GLU A 57 -2.51 -13.95 18.22
C GLU A 57 -1.29 -14.73 18.69
N TRP A 58 -0.90 -14.54 19.95
CA TRP A 58 0.13 -15.35 20.57
C TRP A 58 -0.48 -16.69 20.99
N LEU A 59 0.05 -17.79 20.46
CA LEU A 59 -0.37 -19.14 20.86
C LEU A 59 0.63 -19.71 21.85
N GLU A 60 0.29 -19.72 23.13
CA GLU A 60 1.16 -20.17 24.23
C GLU A 60 1.63 -21.62 24.04
N ASP A 61 0.71 -22.53 23.69
CA ASP A 61 0.99 -23.96 23.47
C ASP A 61 2.07 -24.23 22.41
N TYR A 62 2.27 -23.28 21.50
CA TYR A 62 3.21 -23.40 20.40
C TYR A 62 4.34 -22.37 20.45
N ASN A 63 4.36 -21.49 21.46
CA ASN A 63 5.33 -20.41 21.65
C ASN A 63 5.57 -19.59 20.35
N LYS A 64 4.50 -19.25 19.62
CA LYS A 64 4.57 -18.58 18.32
C LYS A 64 3.37 -17.66 18.06
N TYR A 65 3.56 -16.68 17.19
CA TYR A 65 2.46 -15.90 16.65
C TYR A 65 1.70 -16.68 15.57
N SER A 66 0.37 -16.62 15.64
CA SER A 66 -0.54 -17.04 14.58
C SER A 66 -1.15 -15.80 13.94
N PHE A 67 -1.07 -15.72 12.62
CA PHE A 67 -1.73 -14.67 11.86
C PHE A 67 -3.08 -15.16 11.34
N THR A 68 -4.14 -14.48 11.75
CA THR A 68 -5.51 -14.79 11.34
C THR A 68 -6.05 -13.68 10.46
N ILE A 69 -6.58 -14.07 9.30
CA ILE A 69 -7.26 -13.17 8.37
C ILE A 69 -8.66 -13.71 8.06
N SER A 70 -9.67 -12.91 8.35
CA SER A 70 -11.05 -13.19 8.00
C SER A 70 -11.25 -13.02 6.48
N PRO A 71 -12.03 -13.89 5.82
CA PRO A 71 -12.37 -13.75 4.41
C PRO A 71 -13.10 -12.45 4.06
N GLN A 72 -13.70 -11.77 5.04
CA GLN A 72 -14.48 -10.54 4.87
C GLN A 72 -13.62 -9.28 4.83
N VAL A 73 -12.39 -9.32 5.37
CA VAL A 73 -11.48 -8.16 5.47
C VAL A 73 -11.34 -7.40 4.14
N PRO A 74 -11.07 -8.05 2.98
CA PRO A 74 -10.88 -7.33 1.73
C PRO A 74 -12.10 -6.48 1.34
N TYR A 75 -13.30 -6.99 1.60
CA TYR A 75 -14.55 -6.31 1.25
C TYR A 75 -14.82 -5.14 2.20
N LEU A 76 -14.69 -5.37 3.51
CA LEU A 76 -14.98 -4.35 4.53
C LEU A 76 -13.99 -3.18 4.45
N MET A 77 -12.71 -3.46 4.24
CA MET A 77 -11.70 -2.43 3.99
C MET A 77 -11.89 -1.76 2.64
N GLY A 78 -12.19 -2.53 1.59
CA GLY A 78 -12.45 -2.02 0.25
C GLY A 78 -13.53 -0.95 0.19
N LEU A 79 -14.57 -1.07 1.02
CA LEU A 79 -15.64 -0.06 1.13
C LEU A 79 -15.18 1.27 1.75
N LYS A 80 -14.09 1.28 2.52
CA LYS A 80 -13.57 2.47 3.20
C LYS A 80 -12.46 3.18 2.41
N ILE A 81 -11.79 2.47 1.51
CA ILE A 81 -10.71 3.02 0.68
C ILE A 81 -11.13 4.25 -0.14
N PRO A 82 -12.27 4.27 -0.86
CA PRO A 82 -12.69 5.46 -1.61
C PRO A 82 -12.88 6.69 -0.72
N ILE A 83 -13.35 6.52 0.52
CA ILE A 83 -13.52 7.61 1.49
C ILE A 83 -12.17 8.19 1.87
N MET A 84 -11.20 7.33 2.16
CA MET A 84 -9.83 7.70 2.54
C MET A 84 -9.12 8.45 1.40
N VAL A 85 -9.20 7.90 0.20
CA VAL A 85 -8.63 8.50 -1.01
C VAL A 85 -9.28 9.86 -1.26
N SER A 86 -10.62 9.98 -1.23
CA SER A 86 -11.30 11.26 -1.41
C SER A 86 -10.84 12.29 -0.38
N ARG A 87 -10.83 11.95 0.91
CA ARG A 87 -10.39 12.87 1.98
C ARG A 87 -8.98 13.39 1.75
N LEU A 88 -8.06 12.50 1.36
CA LEU A 88 -6.68 12.89 1.11
C LEU A 88 -6.59 13.80 -0.13
N LEU A 89 -7.27 13.47 -1.22
CA LEU A 89 -7.29 14.29 -2.43
C LEU A 89 -7.94 15.66 -2.21
N ASP A 90 -9.06 15.71 -1.48
CA ASP A 90 -9.81 16.92 -1.16
C ASP A 90 -8.95 17.92 -0.38
N LYS A 91 -8.16 17.45 0.59
CA LYS A 91 -7.19 18.27 1.35
C LYS A 91 -6.17 18.96 0.45
N HIS A 92 -5.84 18.34 -0.68
CA HIS A 92 -4.87 18.84 -1.65
C HIS A 92 -5.51 19.42 -2.91
N ARG A 93 -6.85 19.52 -2.96
CA ARG A 93 -7.63 20.02 -4.11
C ARG A 93 -7.34 19.24 -5.40
N LEU A 94 -7.10 17.94 -5.27
CA LEU A 94 -6.88 17.03 -6.39
C LEU A 94 -8.13 16.18 -6.63
N LYS A 95 -8.20 15.60 -7.81
CA LYS A 95 -9.18 14.58 -8.19
C LYS A 95 -8.48 13.25 -8.42
N LYS A 96 -9.25 12.17 -8.48
CA LYS A 96 -8.71 10.82 -8.71
C LYS A 96 -7.99 10.74 -10.06
N GLU A 97 -8.48 11.48 -11.05
CA GLU A 97 -7.92 11.54 -12.41
C GLU A 97 -6.55 12.22 -12.45
N ASP A 98 -6.16 12.97 -11.41
CA ASP A 98 -4.83 13.58 -11.29
C ASP A 98 -3.76 12.58 -10.80
N ILE A 99 -4.17 11.36 -10.40
CA ILE A 99 -3.26 10.32 -9.90
C ILE A 99 -2.84 9.39 -11.03
N SER A 100 -1.61 9.60 -11.51
CA SER A 100 -0.99 8.78 -12.56
C SER A 100 -0.62 7.38 -12.06
N HIS A 101 -0.20 7.25 -10.80
CA HIS A 101 0.45 6.03 -10.30
C HIS A 101 -0.25 5.47 -9.06
N TRP A 102 -0.61 4.17 -9.09
CA TRP A 102 -1.28 3.50 -7.97
C TRP A 102 -0.44 2.32 -7.48
N VAL A 103 -0.02 2.38 -6.22
CA VAL A 103 0.71 1.31 -5.56
C VAL A 103 -0.09 0.83 -4.36
N VAL A 104 -0.67 -0.35 -4.50
CA VAL A 104 -1.52 -0.98 -3.49
C VAL A 104 -0.76 -2.10 -2.82
N HIS A 105 -0.87 -2.22 -1.50
CA HIS A 105 -0.31 -3.34 -0.75
C HIS A 105 -0.88 -4.68 -1.27
N SER A 106 0.02 -5.59 -1.64
CA SER A 106 -0.30 -6.94 -2.11
C SER A 106 -0.64 -7.89 -0.95
N GLY A 107 -1.66 -7.53 -0.18
CA GLY A 107 -2.16 -8.38 0.92
C GLY A 107 -2.77 -9.71 0.46
N GLY A 108 -3.07 -9.82 -0.84
CA GLY A 108 -3.62 -11.01 -1.49
C GLY A 108 -4.45 -10.63 -2.71
N LYS A 109 -4.79 -11.60 -3.56
CA LYS A 109 -5.48 -11.34 -4.83
C LYS A 109 -6.83 -10.63 -4.63
N LYS A 110 -7.60 -11.06 -3.62
CA LYS A 110 -8.90 -10.44 -3.28
C LYS A 110 -8.77 -8.99 -2.81
N VAL A 111 -7.68 -8.64 -2.11
CA VAL A 111 -7.41 -7.26 -1.68
C VAL A 111 -7.27 -6.37 -2.91
N LEU A 112 -6.37 -6.76 -3.83
CA LEU A 112 -6.13 -5.99 -5.06
C LEU A 112 -7.41 -5.86 -5.91
N ASP A 113 -8.20 -6.92 -6.02
CA ASP A 113 -9.48 -6.88 -6.74
C ASP A 113 -10.49 -5.92 -6.11
N CYS A 114 -10.60 -5.89 -4.77
CA CYS A 114 -11.50 -4.98 -4.06
C CYS A 114 -11.06 -3.52 -4.21
N VAL A 115 -9.75 -3.24 -4.13
CA VAL A 115 -9.22 -1.88 -4.36
C VAL A 115 -9.48 -1.44 -5.79
N MET A 116 -9.20 -2.30 -6.77
CA MET A 116 -9.50 -2.01 -8.17
C MET A 116 -10.97 -1.69 -8.40
N TYR A 117 -11.86 -2.56 -7.90
CA TYR A 117 -13.29 -2.38 -8.10
C TYR A 117 -13.80 -1.10 -7.41
N SER A 118 -13.43 -0.88 -6.14
CA SER A 118 -13.91 0.26 -5.35
C SER A 118 -13.44 1.61 -5.88
N LEU A 119 -12.25 1.68 -6.46
CA LEU A 119 -11.70 2.91 -7.05
C LEU A 119 -11.92 3.01 -8.58
N GLY A 120 -12.44 1.97 -9.21
CA GLY A 120 -12.58 1.89 -10.67
C GLY A 120 -11.23 1.87 -11.40
N LEU A 121 -10.22 1.23 -10.84
CA LEU A 121 -8.88 1.13 -11.42
C LEU A 121 -8.78 -0.04 -12.39
N SER A 122 -8.01 0.15 -13.46
CA SER A 122 -7.68 -0.93 -14.39
C SER A 122 -6.62 -1.87 -13.81
N LYS A 123 -6.50 -3.09 -14.37
CA LYS A 123 -5.39 -4.00 -14.03
C LYS A 123 -4.03 -3.37 -14.31
N HIS A 124 -3.94 -2.54 -15.35
CA HIS A 124 -2.70 -1.87 -15.72
C HIS A 124 -2.28 -0.82 -14.69
N ALA A 125 -3.25 -0.11 -14.09
CA ALA A 125 -2.98 0.92 -13.08
C ALA A 125 -2.28 0.35 -11.83
N ILE A 126 -2.56 -0.90 -11.45
CA ILE A 126 -1.94 -1.58 -10.30
C ILE A 126 -1.02 -2.74 -10.70
N ARG A 127 -0.48 -2.72 -11.93
CA ARG A 127 0.31 -3.84 -12.50
C ARG A 127 1.50 -4.23 -11.64
N HIS A 128 2.14 -3.27 -10.98
CA HIS A 128 3.30 -3.50 -10.11
C HIS A 128 2.93 -4.22 -8.82
N SER A 129 1.81 -3.85 -8.21
CA SER A 129 1.25 -4.56 -7.05
C SER A 129 0.85 -6.00 -7.40
N LEU A 130 0.24 -6.20 -8.57
CA LEU A 130 -0.10 -7.53 -9.07
C LEU A 130 1.15 -8.38 -9.35
N SER A 131 2.18 -7.78 -9.96
CA SER A 131 3.46 -8.44 -10.25
C SER A 131 4.22 -8.80 -8.98
N SER A 132 4.24 -7.90 -7.98
CA SER A 132 4.82 -8.15 -6.67
C SER A 132 4.17 -9.35 -5.98
N LEU A 133 2.83 -9.39 -5.92
CA LEU A 133 2.11 -10.53 -5.35
C LEU A 133 2.43 -11.84 -6.08
N LYS A 134 2.48 -11.79 -7.42
CA LYS A 134 2.75 -12.98 -8.25
C LYS A 134 4.17 -13.53 -8.04
N SER A 135 5.15 -12.64 -7.90
CA SER A 135 6.57 -13.02 -7.89
C SER A 135 7.07 -13.35 -6.49
N MET A 136 6.58 -12.64 -5.46
CA MET A 136 7.13 -12.69 -4.10
C MET A 136 6.09 -13.07 -3.04
N GLY A 137 4.82 -13.21 -3.41
CA GLY A 137 3.73 -13.34 -2.43
C GLY A 137 3.51 -12.04 -1.65
N ASN A 138 2.97 -12.18 -0.44
CA ASN A 138 2.79 -11.09 0.51
C ASN A 138 4.00 -11.04 1.46
N MET A 139 4.91 -10.09 1.24
CA MET A 139 6.05 -9.79 2.12
C MET A 139 5.68 -8.83 3.27
N SER A 140 4.42 -8.85 3.70
CA SER A 140 3.89 -7.97 4.74
C SER A 140 4.17 -6.48 4.42
N SER A 141 4.67 -5.70 5.38
CA SER A 141 4.97 -4.27 5.23
C SER A 141 5.93 -3.94 4.09
N GLY A 142 6.80 -4.86 3.66
CA GLY A 142 7.75 -4.64 2.56
C GLY A 142 7.12 -4.67 1.16
N SER A 143 5.94 -5.29 1.03
CA SER A 143 5.27 -5.55 -0.25
C SER A 143 5.07 -4.31 -1.12
N PHE A 144 4.57 -3.21 -0.54
CA PHE A 144 4.25 -2.01 -1.32
C PHE A 144 5.51 -1.29 -1.80
N LEU A 145 6.60 -1.33 -1.02
CA LEU A 145 7.89 -0.75 -1.42
C LEU A 145 8.52 -1.52 -2.57
N TRP A 146 8.34 -2.84 -2.63
CA TRP A 146 8.79 -3.63 -3.77
C TRP A 146 8.02 -3.30 -5.06
N ALA A 147 6.68 -3.18 -4.96
CA ALA A 147 5.85 -2.72 -6.07
C ALA A 147 6.25 -1.30 -6.51
N TYR A 148 6.57 -0.43 -5.56
CA TYR A 148 7.04 0.91 -5.84
C TYR A 148 8.41 0.94 -6.53
N ASP A 149 9.37 0.14 -6.08
CA ASP A 149 10.67 -0.01 -6.74
C ASP A 149 10.51 -0.51 -8.19
N SER A 150 9.58 -1.44 -8.43
CA SER A 150 9.23 -1.92 -9.77
C SER A 150 8.66 -0.80 -10.66
N LEU A 151 7.82 0.08 -10.09
CA LEU A 151 7.30 1.26 -10.78
C LEU A 151 8.44 2.22 -11.18
N LEU A 152 9.35 2.51 -10.25
CA LEU A 152 10.47 3.42 -10.53
C LEU A 152 11.43 2.86 -11.59
N LYS A 153 11.65 1.55 -11.60
CA LYS A 153 12.50 0.85 -12.61
C LYS A 153 11.89 0.82 -14.01
N GLU A 154 10.60 1.04 -14.16
CA GLU A 154 9.95 1.11 -15.48
C GLU A 154 10.19 2.48 -16.16
N GLU A 155 10.74 3.47 -15.44
CA GLU A 155 11.06 4.80 -15.97
C GLU A 155 9.86 5.51 -16.62
N CYS A 156 8.64 5.18 -16.19
CA CYS A 156 7.39 5.76 -16.70
C CYS A 156 6.85 6.91 -15.83
N VAL A 157 7.53 7.24 -14.73
CA VAL A 157 7.14 8.30 -13.81
C VAL A 157 7.74 9.63 -14.26
N SER A 158 6.89 10.58 -14.65
CA SER A 158 7.32 11.92 -15.08
C SER A 158 7.35 12.91 -13.89
N PRO A 159 8.28 13.89 -13.88
CA PRO A 159 8.33 14.89 -12.83
C PRO A 159 7.00 15.64 -12.64
N GLY A 160 6.60 15.84 -11.40
CA GLY A 160 5.37 16.54 -11.04
C GLY A 160 4.09 15.71 -11.09
N GLU A 161 4.12 14.48 -11.60
CA GLU A 161 3.00 13.54 -11.52
C GLU A 161 2.73 13.10 -10.09
N PHE A 162 1.47 12.80 -9.79
CA PHE A 162 1.07 12.28 -8.49
C PHE A 162 0.95 10.76 -8.51
N GLY A 163 1.25 10.16 -7.36
CA GLY A 163 0.95 8.77 -7.09
C GLY A 163 0.35 8.56 -5.70
N MET A 164 -0.30 7.42 -5.54
CA MET A 164 -0.99 7.02 -4.32
C MET A 164 -0.47 5.68 -3.83
N PHE A 165 -0.07 5.65 -2.56
CA PHE A 165 0.11 4.43 -1.79
C PHE A 165 -1.17 4.10 -1.04
N ILE A 166 -1.59 2.83 -1.07
CA ILE A 166 -2.69 2.32 -0.25
C ILE A 166 -2.21 1.04 0.43
N THR A 167 -2.18 1.04 1.75
CA THR A 167 -1.80 -0.14 2.53
C THR A 167 -2.83 -0.47 3.60
N MET A 168 -2.78 -1.72 4.06
CA MET A 168 -3.72 -2.29 5.02
C MET A 168 -2.95 -3.20 5.97
N GLY A 169 -3.32 -3.21 7.24
CA GLY A 169 -2.62 -4.01 8.23
C GLY A 169 -3.45 -4.38 9.47
N PRO A 170 -2.90 -5.23 10.35
CA PRO A 170 -3.56 -5.68 11.58
C PRO A 170 -4.07 -4.53 12.45
N GLY A 171 -5.15 -4.78 13.21
CA GLY A 171 -5.95 -3.71 13.82
C GLY A 171 -6.91 -3.05 12.82
N ALA A 172 -7.08 -3.67 11.66
CA ALA A 172 -7.85 -3.20 10.52
C ALA A 172 -7.57 -1.74 10.13
N GLY A 173 -6.29 -1.38 10.10
CA GLY A 173 -5.83 -0.08 9.64
C GLY A 173 -5.80 0.00 8.12
N ILE A 174 -6.19 1.15 7.59
CA ILE A 174 -6.00 1.57 6.21
C ILE A 174 -5.13 2.82 6.23
N GLU A 175 -4.04 2.79 5.49
CA GLU A 175 -3.13 3.92 5.33
C GLU A 175 -3.11 4.34 3.86
N CYS A 176 -3.26 5.63 3.61
CA CYS A 176 -3.11 6.22 2.28
C CYS A 176 -2.03 7.30 2.33
N ALA A 177 -1.14 7.32 1.34
CA ALA A 177 -0.15 8.38 1.21
C ALA A 177 -0.06 8.88 -0.23
N LEU A 178 -0.17 10.19 -0.39
CA LEU A 178 -0.04 10.90 -1.64
C LEU A 178 1.42 11.31 -1.79
N TRP A 179 2.02 11.01 -2.93
CA TRP A 179 3.36 11.45 -3.28
C TRP A 179 3.37 12.14 -4.64
N ARG A 180 4.39 12.95 -4.87
CA ARG A 180 4.59 13.68 -6.13
C ARG A 180 6.02 13.51 -6.61
N ALA A 181 6.19 13.09 -7.85
CA ALA A 181 7.48 12.84 -8.50
C ALA A 181 8.38 14.08 -8.60
#